data_AF-E0U7B6-F1
#
_entry.id   AF-E0U7B6-F1
#
_cell.length_a   1.000
_cell.length_b   1.000
_cell.length_c   1.000
_cell.angle_alpha   90.00
_cell.angle_beta   90.00
_cell.angle_gamma   90.00
#
_symmetry.space_group_name_H-M   'P 1'
#
loop_
_entity.id
_entity.type
_entity.pdbx_description
1 polymer ?
#
loop_
_entity_poly.entity_id
_entity_poly.type
_entity_poly.pdbx_seq_one_letter_code
_entity_poly.pdbx_strand_id
1 'polypeptide(L)'
;MSTSEQFNFVFRHQPKRTSKYGILLTYINQDGADLTRCERMLHPVAAFWLPFAYQNCTDASSSELQQLARSAVYQLKLHIHYLENSFGLNDDSSALEPTQKLEKPFLAEVSTNGWHEKDNLPKIEDFSDEDDILSQLI
;
A
#
# COMPACT_ATOMS: atom_id res chain seq x y z
N MET A 1 -24.38 25.07 3.62
CA MET A 1 -23.42 24.43 4.55
C MET A 1 -23.21 23.02 4.04
N SER A 2 -22.03 22.72 3.49
CA SER A 2 -21.72 21.38 2.99
C SER A 2 -21.49 20.48 4.19
N THR A 3 -22.42 19.57 4.47
CA THR A 3 -22.19 18.46 5.39
C THR A 3 -21.05 17.65 4.80
N SER A 4 -19.90 17.59 5.46
CA SER A 4 -18.79 16.74 5.04
C SER A 4 -19.31 15.30 4.98
N GLU A 5 -19.60 14.79 3.78
CA GLU A 5 -19.98 13.39 3.60
C GLU A 5 -18.77 12.54 4.03
N GLN A 6 -18.96 11.75 5.10
CA GLN A 6 -17.94 10.82 5.55
C GLN A 6 -17.94 9.62 4.63
N PHE A 7 -16.76 9.21 4.17
CA PHE A 7 -16.62 8.00 3.35
C PHE A 7 -16.29 6.80 4.24
N ASN A 8 -17.14 5.78 4.20
CA ASN A 8 -16.87 4.50 4.85
C ASN A 8 -16.09 3.60 3.90
N PHE A 9 -14.81 3.34 4.21
CA PHE A 9 -13.97 2.39 3.48
C PHE A 9 -13.97 1.02 4.17
N VAL A 10 -14.42 -0.01 3.46
CA VAL A 10 -14.42 -1.40 3.94
C VAL A 10 -13.49 -2.24 3.06
N PHE A 11 -12.41 -2.74 3.64
CA PHE A 11 -11.52 -3.72 3.01
C PHE A 11 -11.51 -5.01 3.82
N ARG A 12 -11.85 -6.14 3.19
CA ARG A 12 -11.91 -7.45 3.85
C ARG A 12 -10.92 -8.41 3.21
N HIS A 13 -9.89 -8.75 3.97
CA HIS A 13 -8.94 -9.83 3.66
C HIS A 13 -8.79 -10.71 4.91
N GLN A 14 -8.81 -12.04 4.74
CA GLN A 14 -8.79 -13.00 5.85
C GLN A 14 -7.60 -13.98 5.74
N PRO A 15 -6.37 -13.51 5.97
CA PRO A 15 -5.19 -14.37 5.89
C PRO A 15 -5.16 -15.35 7.06
N LYS A 16 -4.50 -16.50 6.85
CA LYS A 16 -4.13 -17.41 7.95
C LYS A 16 -3.29 -16.64 8.97
N ARG A 17 -3.50 -16.89 10.27
CA ARG A 17 -2.80 -16.16 11.36
C ARG A 17 -1.28 -16.24 11.27
N THR A 18 -0.77 -17.34 10.73
CA THR A 18 0.66 -17.63 10.58
C THR A 18 1.28 -17.10 9.29
N SER A 19 0.48 -16.66 8.31
CA SER A 19 1.05 -16.12 7.07
C SER A 19 1.65 -14.74 7.29
N LYS A 20 2.49 -14.28 6.35
CA LYS A 20 3.11 -12.94 6.41
C LYS A 20 2.07 -11.82 6.64
N TYR A 21 0.91 -11.92 5.97
CA TYR A 21 -0.18 -10.97 6.14
C TYR A 21 -0.93 -11.16 7.46
N GLY A 22 -1.07 -12.39 7.96
CA GLY A 22 -1.64 -12.66 9.28
C GLY A 22 -0.82 -12.03 10.41
N ILE A 23 0.50 -12.14 10.34
CA ILE A 23 1.43 -11.53 11.30
C ILE A 23 1.37 -10.00 11.21
N LEU A 24 1.45 -9.44 9.99
CA LEU A 24 1.38 -7.99 9.76
C LEU A 24 0.06 -7.39 10.28
N LEU A 25 -1.08 -7.96 9.89
CA LEU A 25 -2.39 -7.47 10.32
C LEU A 25 -2.60 -7.64 11.83
N THR A 26 -1.99 -8.65 12.45
CA THR A 26 -1.99 -8.77 13.92
C THR A 26 -1.26 -7.59 14.54
N TYR A 27 -0.07 -7.24 14.05
CA TYR A 27 0.69 -6.08 14.54
C TYR A 27 -0.06 -4.75 14.36
N ILE A 28 -0.63 -4.51 13.16
CA ILE A 28 -1.39 -3.28 12.86
C ILE A 28 -2.59 -3.09 13.80
N ASN A 29 -3.20 -4.20 14.26
CA ASN A 29 -4.37 -4.18 15.13
C ASN A 29 -4.04 -4.18 16.63
N GLN A 30 -2.77 -4.23 17.04
CA GLN A 30 -2.38 -4.16 18.45
C GLN A 30 -2.65 -2.77 19.04
N ASP A 31 -3.48 -2.72 20.07
CA ASP A 31 -3.72 -1.53 20.89
C ASP A 31 -2.50 -1.23 21.78
N GLY A 32 -2.17 0.05 21.96
CA GLY A 32 -1.13 0.50 22.89
C GLY A 32 0.28 0.66 22.33
N ALA A 33 0.48 0.63 21.01
CA ALA A 33 1.74 1.07 20.43
C ALA A 33 1.74 2.58 20.12
N ASP A 34 2.95 3.13 19.96
CA ASP A 34 3.19 4.56 19.73
C ASP A 34 2.51 5.12 18.47
N LEU A 35 2.11 4.25 17.54
CA LEU A 35 1.39 4.59 16.32
C LEU A 35 -0.02 3.99 16.30
N THR A 36 -0.99 4.82 15.91
CA THR A 36 -2.38 4.43 15.65
C THR A 36 -2.48 3.46 14.46
N ARG A 37 -3.60 2.74 14.38
CA ARG A 37 -3.91 1.88 13.23
C ARG A 37 -3.87 2.64 11.90
N CYS A 38 -4.36 3.89 11.90
CA CYS A 38 -4.37 4.74 10.70
C CYS A 38 -2.94 5.02 10.23
N GLU A 39 -2.03 5.35 11.16
CA GLU A 39 -0.62 5.62 10.83
C GLU A 39 0.10 4.37 10.31
N ARG A 40 -0.17 3.19 10.87
CA ARG A 40 0.47 1.95 10.42
C ARG A 40 -0.05 1.42 9.08
N MET A 41 -1.29 1.78 8.71
CA MET A 41 -1.93 1.27 7.50
C MET A 41 -2.07 2.32 6.41
N LEU A 42 -2.74 3.44 6.69
CA LEU A 42 -3.11 4.41 5.68
C LEU A 42 -1.93 5.29 5.24
N HIS A 43 -1.01 5.66 6.15
CA HIS A 43 0.12 6.51 5.79
C HIS A 43 1.08 5.82 4.78
N PRO A 44 1.52 4.56 4.98
CA PRO A 44 2.35 3.87 4.00
C PRO A 44 1.64 3.68 2.65
N VAL A 45 0.34 3.36 2.68
CA VAL A 45 -0.47 3.22 1.46
C VAL A 45 -0.57 4.55 0.71
N ALA A 46 -0.89 5.64 1.42
CA ALA A 46 -1.01 6.97 0.84
C ALA A 46 0.33 7.48 0.30
N ALA A 47 1.44 7.20 0.98
CA ALA A 47 2.78 7.64 0.56
C ALA A 47 3.12 7.19 -0.87
N PHE A 48 2.57 6.06 -1.33
CA PHE A 48 2.77 5.60 -2.70
C PHE A 48 1.59 5.93 -3.63
N TRP A 49 0.35 5.66 -3.21
CA TRP A 49 -0.81 5.69 -4.10
C TRP A 49 -1.45 7.07 -4.30
N LEU A 50 -1.21 8.01 -3.39
CA LEU A 50 -1.92 9.30 -3.40
C LEU A 50 -1.73 10.12 -4.68
N PRO A 51 -0.51 10.25 -5.25
CA PRO A 51 -0.33 10.99 -6.51
C PRO A 51 -1.13 10.38 -7.67
N PHE A 52 -1.20 9.04 -7.74
CA PHE A 52 -1.98 8.34 -8.76
C PHE A 52 -3.50 8.50 -8.55
N ALA A 53 -3.96 8.48 -7.30
CA ALA A 53 -5.35 8.75 -6.97
C ALA A 53 -5.76 10.16 -7.41
N TYR A 54 -4.94 11.18 -7.14
CA TYR A 54 -5.21 12.55 -7.59
C TYR A 54 -5.20 12.68 -9.11
N GLN A 55 -4.28 11.98 -9.78
CA GLN A 55 -4.19 11.97 -11.24
C GLN A 55 -5.46 11.40 -11.92
N ASN A 56 -6.11 10.40 -11.32
CA ASN A 56 -7.23 9.69 -11.95
C ASN A 56 -8.60 10.11 -11.43
N CYS A 57 -8.68 10.69 -10.22
CA CYS A 57 -9.96 10.98 -9.56
C CYS A 57 -10.25 12.48 -9.42
N THR A 58 -9.34 13.37 -9.82
CA THR A 58 -9.51 14.83 -9.67
C THR A 58 -8.98 15.58 -10.91
N ASP A 59 -9.38 16.84 -11.07
CA ASP A 59 -8.89 17.74 -12.12
C ASP A 59 -7.57 18.45 -11.73
N ALA A 60 -6.70 17.77 -10.97
CA ALA A 60 -5.44 18.33 -10.50
C ALA A 60 -4.51 18.71 -11.66
N SER A 61 -3.92 19.90 -11.58
CA SER A 61 -2.96 20.39 -12.57
C SER A 61 -1.67 19.55 -12.57
N SER A 62 -0.93 19.58 -13.70
CA SER A 62 0.36 18.90 -13.79
C SER A 62 1.34 19.35 -12.71
N SER A 63 1.31 20.61 -12.27
CA SER A 63 2.17 21.11 -11.20
C SER A 63 1.81 20.54 -9.84
N GLU A 64 0.52 20.39 -9.54
CA GLU A 64 0.04 19.79 -8.29
C GLU A 64 0.40 18.31 -8.23
N LEU A 65 0.19 17.58 -9.33
CA LEU A 65 0.57 16.17 -9.44
C LEU A 65 2.08 15.96 -9.27
N GLN A 66 2.92 16.82 -9.87
CA GLN A 66 4.36 16.77 -9.67
C GLN A 66 4.75 17.04 -8.21
N GLN A 67 4.08 17.99 -7.55
CA GLN A 67 4.35 18.28 -6.16
C GLN A 67 3.95 17.11 -5.25
N LEU A 68 2.77 16.51 -5.48
CA LEU A 68 2.32 15.30 -4.79
C LEU A 68 3.32 14.15 -4.97
N ALA A 69 3.80 13.93 -6.21
CA ALA A 69 4.79 12.91 -6.50
C ALA A 69 6.14 13.17 -5.77
N ARG A 70 6.62 14.42 -5.71
CA ARG A 70 7.83 14.78 -4.96
C ARG A 70 7.65 14.50 -3.46
N SER A 71 6.51 14.88 -2.90
CA SER A 71 6.18 14.59 -1.50
C SER A 71 6.09 13.09 -1.21
N ALA A 72 5.47 12.32 -2.10
CA ALA A 72 5.40 10.87 -2.03
C ALA A 72 6.80 10.22 -2.01
N VAL A 73 7.67 10.60 -2.95
CA VAL A 73 9.07 10.11 -3.01
C VAL A 73 9.82 10.43 -1.72
N TYR A 74 9.66 11.64 -1.18
CA TYR A 74 10.29 12.02 0.08
C TYR A 74 9.83 11.13 1.25
N GLN A 75 8.53 10.90 1.39
CA GLN A 75 7.98 10.03 2.45
C GLN A 75 8.46 8.57 2.31
N LEU A 76 8.51 8.05 1.09
CA LEU A 76 9.02 6.71 0.83
C LEU A 76 10.51 6.58 1.20
N LYS A 77 11.32 7.60 0.92
CA LYS A 77 12.72 7.63 1.36
C LYS A 77 12.87 7.64 2.88
N LEU A 78 12.00 8.36 3.59
CA LEU A 78 11.98 8.31 5.06
C LEU A 78 11.64 6.91 5.57
N HIS A 79 10.66 6.23 4.96
CA HIS A 79 10.33 4.85 5.33
C HIS A 79 11.49 3.87 5.04
N ILE A 80 12.15 4.01 3.88
CA ILE A 80 13.36 3.23 3.56
C ILE A 80 14.41 3.44 4.64
N HIS A 81 14.75 4.69 4.94
CA HIS A 81 15.75 5.00 5.96
C HIS A 81 15.39 4.47 7.36
N TYR A 82 14.10 4.53 7.73
CA TYR A 82 13.63 3.97 8.99
C TYR A 82 13.80 2.45 9.04
N LEU A 83 13.50 1.74 7.94
CA LEU A 83 13.74 0.29 7.84
C LEU A 83 15.24 -0.02 7.93
N GLU A 84 16.05 0.70 7.16
CA GLU A 84 17.51 0.50 7.16
C GLU A 84 18.09 0.68 8.56
N ASN A 85 17.73 1.75 9.26
CA ASN A 85 18.17 1.99 10.63
C ASN A 85 17.64 0.93 11.62
N SER A 86 16.36 0.57 11.52
CA SER A 86 15.72 -0.35 12.48
C SER A 86 16.24 -1.77 12.38
N PHE A 87 16.70 -2.18 11.19
CA PHE A 87 17.21 -3.53 10.92
C PHE A 87 18.73 -3.58 10.70
N GLY A 88 19.44 -2.46 10.89
CA GLY A 88 20.90 -2.40 10.74
C GLY A 88 21.39 -2.64 9.31
N LEU A 89 20.62 -2.23 8.30
CA LEU A 89 20.93 -2.44 6.88
C LEU A 89 21.82 -1.33 6.28
N ASN A 90 22.30 -0.39 7.09
CA ASN A 90 23.13 0.73 6.64
C ASN A 90 24.60 0.38 6.34
N ASP A 91 25.01 -0.88 6.53
CA ASP A 91 26.38 -1.32 6.22
C ASP A 91 26.49 -1.67 4.71
N ASP A 92 27.45 -1.03 4.04
CA ASP A 92 27.70 -0.92 2.58
C ASP A 92 27.90 -2.26 1.80
N SER A 93 27.09 -3.31 1.99
CA SER A 93 27.34 -4.62 1.34
C SER A 93 26.19 -5.30 0.60
N SER A 94 25.03 -4.67 0.44
CA SER A 94 24.06 -5.11 -0.57
C SER A 94 23.06 -4.01 -0.91
N ALA A 95 23.47 -3.09 -1.78
CA ALA A 95 22.49 -2.31 -2.52
C ALA A 95 21.74 -3.28 -3.44
N LEU A 96 20.61 -3.80 -2.96
CA LEU A 96 19.65 -4.50 -3.79
C LEU A 96 18.97 -3.46 -4.68
N GLU A 97 19.56 -3.19 -5.84
CA GLU A 97 18.86 -2.48 -6.90
C GLU A 97 17.59 -3.27 -7.24
N PRO A 98 16.42 -2.62 -7.42
CA PRO A 98 15.21 -3.31 -7.85
C PRO A 98 15.47 -4.07 -9.15
N THR A 99 15.66 -5.39 -9.07
CA THR A 99 15.99 -6.25 -10.21
C THR A 99 14.81 -6.43 -11.16
N GLN A 100 13.61 -6.09 -10.69
CA GLN A 100 12.38 -6.09 -11.47
C GLN A 100 11.89 -4.67 -11.69
N LYS A 101 11.71 -4.31 -12.96
CA LYS A 101 10.99 -3.10 -13.35
C LYS A 101 9.56 -3.25 -12.86
N LEU A 102 9.15 -2.42 -11.91
CA LEU A 102 7.75 -2.37 -11.48
C LEU A 102 6.92 -2.06 -12.73
N GLU A 103 6.14 -3.02 -13.21
CA GLU A 103 5.21 -2.78 -14.30
C GLU A 103 4.25 -1.67 -13.85
N LYS A 104 3.98 -0.72 -14.76
CA LYS A 104 3.08 0.39 -14.48
C LYS A 104 1.79 -0.22 -13.94
N PRO A 105 1.33 0.12 -12.72
CA PRO A 105 0.09 -0.42 -12.21
C PRO A 105 -1.00 -0.05 -13.20
N PHE A 106 -1.48 -1.07 -13.93
CA PHE A 106 -2.58 -0.93 -14.87
C PHE A 106 -3.83 -0.83 -14.00
N LEU A 107 -4.07 0.36 -13.44
CA LEU A 107 -5.38 0.70 -12.91
C LEU A 107 -6.28 0.78 -14.13
N ALA A 108 -6.88 -0.37 -14.47
CA ALA A 108 -7.90 -0.43 -15.50
C ALA A 108 -8.88 0.70 -15.25
N GLU A 109 -9.11 1.52 -16.29
CA GLU A 109 -10.03 2.63 -16.26
C GLU A 109 -11.31 2.16 -15.56
N VAL A 110 -11.59 2.73 -14.38
CA VAL A 110 -12.86 2.51 -13.70
C VAL A 110 -13.91 3.11 -14.61
N SER A 111 -14.42 2.27 -15.52
CA SER A 111 -15.49 2.61 -16.42
C SER A 111 -16.65 3.07 -15.56
N THR A 112 -17.04 4.32 -15.76
CA THR A 112 -18.19 4.99 -15.13
C THR A 112 -19.50 4.38 -15.65
N ASN A 113 -19.71 3.09 -15.42
CA ASN A 113 -20.91 2.38 -15.84
C ASN A 113 -21.36 1.43 -14.73
N GLY A 114 -22.20 1.94 -13.85
CA GLY A 114 -23.19 1.17 -13.08
C GLY A 114 -22.62 0.17 -12.07
N TRP A 115 -22.73 0.51 -10.80
CA TRP A 115 -22.80 -0.46 -9.71
C TRP A 115 -24.02 -1.38 -9.94
N HIS A 116 -23.86 -2.39 -10.78
CA HIS A 116 -24.75 -3.53 -10.83
C HIS A 116 -24.18 -4.60 -9.93
N GLU A 117 -24.79 -4.70 -8.76
CA GLU A 117 -24.84 -5.89 -7.92
C GLU A 117 -25.12 -7.11 -8.81
N LYS A 118 -24.07 -7.87 -9.11
CA LYS A 118 -24.16 -9.15 -9.82
C LYS A 118 -23.30 -10.17 -9.10
N ASP A 119 -24.01 -11.11 -8.49
CA ASP A 119 -23.56 -12.33 -7.85
C ASP A 119 -22.74 -13.24 -8.77
N ASN A 120 -21.51 -12.84 -9.10
CA ASN A 120 -20.49 -13.72 -9.67
C ASN A 120 -19.10 -13.21 -9.26
N LEU A 121 -18.77 -13.43 -7.99
CA LEU A 121 -17.38 -13.35 -7.54
C LEU A 121 -16.56 -14.39 -8.32
N PRO A 122 -15.49 -14.01 -9.02
CA PRO A 122 -14.54 -14.98 -9.55
C PRO A 122 -14.00 -15.82 -8.37
N LYS A 123 -13.80 -17.12 -8.62
CA LYS A 123 -13.14 -18.01 -7.65
C LYS A 123 -11.82 -17.36 -7.24
N ILE A 124 -11.69 -17.13 -5.95
CA ILE A 124 -10.50 -16.59 -5.30
C ILE A 124 -9.33 -17.49 -5.72
N GLU A 125 -8.43 -16.97 -6.54
CA GLU A 125 -7.11 -17.57 -6.68
C GLU A 125 -6.48 -17.53 -5.29
N ASP A 126 -6.22 -18.71 -4.78
CA ASP A 126 -5.53 -18.91 -3.51
C ASP A 126 -4.11 -18.37 -3.72
N PHE A 127 -3.85 -17.14 -3.30
CA PHE A 127 -2.51 -16.54 -3.28
C PHE A 127 -1.66 -17.18 -2.15
N SER A 128 -1.63 -18.51 -2.13
CA SER A 128 -0.89 -19.35 -1.18
C SER A 128 0.58 -19.52 -1.57
N ASP A 129 0.99 -19.13 -2.77
CA ASP A 129 2.33 -19.45 -3.29
C ASP A 129 3.42 -18.41 -2.92
N GLU A 130 3.09 -17.45 -2.07
CA GLU A 130 3.98 -16.34 -1.69
C GLU A 130 4.45 -16.43 -0.22
N ASP A 131 4.37 -17.64 0.37
CA ASP A 131 4.65 -17.89 1.79
C ASP A 131 6.16 -18.01 2.15
N ASP A 132 7.07 -17.90 1.18
CA ASP A 132 8.48 -18.20 1.39
C ASP A 132 9.41 -17.02 1.02
N ILE A 133 9.24 -15.87 1.69
CA ILE A 133 10.25 -14.79 1.64
C ILE A 133 11.55 -15.26 2.34
N LEU A 134 11.46 -16.20 3.29
CA LEU A 134 12.61 -16.72 4.03
C LEU A 134 13.36 -17.86 3.32
N SER A 135 12.73 -18.58 2.40
CA SER A 135 13.39 -19.70 1.70
C SER A 135 14.27 -19.28 0.53
N GLN A 136 14.26 -17.99 0.13
CA GLN A 136 15.12 -17.46 -0.93
C GLN A 136 16.41 -16.80 -0.41
N LEU A 137 16.68 -16.84 0.90
CA LEU A 137 17.80 -16.15 1.55
C LEU A 137 18.85 -17.10 2.16
N ILE A 138 18.95 -18.36 1.70
CA ILE A 138 19.99 -19.33 2.11
C ILE A 138 20.82 -19.76 0.89
#